data_AF-A0A093BZE6-F1
#
_entry.id   AF-A0A093BZE6-F1
#
_cell.length_a   1.000
_cell.length_b   1.000
_cell.length_c   1.000
_cell.angle_alpha   90.00
_cell.angle_beta   90.00
_cell.angle_gamma   90.00
#
_symmetry.space_group_name_H-M   'P 1'
#
loop_
_entity.id
_entity.type
_entity.pdbx_description
1 polymer ?
#
loop_
_entity_poly.entity_id
_entity_poly.type
_entity_poly.pdbx_seq_one_letter_code
_entity_poly.pdbx_strand_id
1 'polypeptide(L)'
;YQAKMDFALKLGYAGDQIQAVLNKLGADALINDVLAELVRLGNKSESEGQSSASSTTSTLVPRGPCPKEIASPELSLEDEVVDNSDNLRPIVIDGSNVAMSHGNKEGFSCRGIQLAVDWFLEKGHKDITVFVPAWRKEQSRPDAPITDQEILRKLEKEKILVFTPSRRVQGRRVVCYDDRFIVKLAFDSDGIIVSNDNYRDLQNEKPEWKKFIEERLLMYSFVNDKFMPPDDPLGRHGPSLENFLRKRPVIPEHKKQPCPYGKKCTYGHKCKYYHPERANQPQRSVADELRISAKL
;
A
#
# COMPACT_ATOMS: atom_id res chain seq x y z
N TYR A 1 13.20 23.06 34.39
CA TYR A 1 11.81 23.30 34.83
C TYR A 1 11.05 24.15 33.80
N GLN A 2 11.40 25.43 33.62
CA GLN A 2 10.71 26.35 32.69
C GLN A 2 10.62 25.85 31.24
N ALA A 3 11.71 25.34 30.66
CA ALA A 3 11.71 24.83 29.29
C ALA A 3 10.76 23.63 29.07
N LYS A 4 10.51 22.83 30.12
CA LYS A 4 9.57 21.68 30.05
C LYS A 4 8.12 22.18 30.11
N MET A 5 7.87 23.24 30.86
CA MET A 5 6.57 23.90 30.97
C MET A 5 6.17 24.57 29.66
N ASP A 6 7.07 25.37 29.07
CA ASP A 6 6.82 26.06 27.80
C ASP A 6 6.62 25.06 26.63
N PHE A 7 7.29 23.91 26.69
CA PHE A 7 7.14 22.84 25.72
C PHE A 7 5.75 22.18 25.80
N ALA A 8 5.28 21.83 27.00
CA ALA A 8 3.97 21.23 27.18
C ALA A 8 2.81 22.23 26.91
N LEU A 9 2.99 23.52 27.20
CA LEU A 9 2.04 24.57 26.83
C LEU A 9 1.90 24.72 25.31
N LYS A 10 3.00 24.61 24.56
CA LYS A 10 2.98 24.62 23.07
C LYS A 10 2.23 23.42 22.49
N LEU A 11 2.11 22.32 23.24
CA LEU A 11 1.35 21.13 22.86
C LEU A 11 -0.13 21.22 23.25
N GLY A 12 -0.57 22.33 23.85
CA GLY A 12 -1.98 22.59 24.17
C GLY A 12 -2.45 22.06 25.52
N TYR A 13 -1.55 21.58 26.39
CA TYR A 13 -1.90 21.17 27.75
C TYR A 13 -2.11 22.37 28.67
N ALA A 14 -3.06 22.27 29.60
CA ALA A 14 -3.37 23.34 30.54
C ALA A 14 -2.24 23.51 31.58
N GLY A 15 -1.89 24.77 31.90
CA GLY A 15 -0.73 25.10 32.73
C GLY A 15 -0.75 24.49 34.14
N ASP A 16 -1.94 24.36 34.71
CA ASP A 16 -2.24 23.72 35.99
C ASP A 16 -1.98 22.19 35.96
N GLN A 17 -2.32 21.51 34.87
CA GLN A 17 -2.01 20.08 34.68
C GLN A 17 -0.51 19.84 34.55
N ILE A 18 0.18 20.70 33.79
CA ILE A 18 1.63 20.63 33.59
C ILE A 18 2.36 20.86 34.92
N GLN A 19 1.93 21.85 35.69
CA GLN A 19 2.52 22.17 37.00
C GLN A 19 2.36 21.01 37.99
N ALA A 20 1.19 20.34 37.99
CA ALA A 20 0.95 19.18 38.84
C ALA A 20 1.86 18.00 38.48
N VAL A 21 2.08 17.73 37.17
CA VAL A 21 2.96 16.66 36.70
C VAL A 21 4.43 16.96 37.00
N LEU A 22 4.88 18.20 36.79
CA LEU A 22 6.26 18.61 37.07
C LEU A 22 6.59 18.60 38.57
N ASN A 23 5.63 18.94 39.43
CA ASN A 23 5.79 18.81 40.88
C ASN A 23 5.86 17.35 41.33
N LYS A 24 5.17 16.45 40.63
CA LYS A 24 5.14 15.02 40.94
C LYS A 24 6.40 14.28 40.47
N LEU A 25 6.89 14.58 39.28
CA LEU A 25 8.04 13.88 38.68
C LEU A 25 9.39 14.51 39.08
N GLY A 26 9.39 15.74 39.60
CA GLY A 26 10.60 16.43 40.05
C GLY A 26 11.42 17.02 38.90
N ALA A 27 12.52 17.71 39.25
CA ALA A 27 13.30 18.51 38.30
C ALA A 27 14.05 17.68 37.24
N ASP A 28 14.37 16.41 37.54
CA ASP A 28 15.18 15.51 36.72
C ASP A 28 14.39 14.68 35.69
N ALA A 29 13.06 14.76 35.70
CA ALA A 29 12.21 13.99 34.81
C ALA A 29 12.44 14.30 33.32
N LEU A 30 12.55 13.30 32.44
CA LEU A 30 12.75 13.56 31.01
C LEU A 30 11.44 14.08 30.38
N ILE A 31 11.56 14.74 29.23
CA ILE A 31 10.39 15.31 28.51
C ILE A 31 9.36 14.22 28.19
N ASN A 32 9.83 13.03 27.83
CA ASN A 32 8.98 11.88 27.51
C ASN A 32 8.19 11.39 28.73
N ASP A 33 8.76 11.45 29.94
CA ASP A 33 8.10 11.03 31.17
C ASP A 33 6.99 12.02 31.56
N VAL A 34 7.25 13.32 31.34
CA VAL A 34 6.26 14.40 31.55
C VAL A 34 5.08 14.24 30.58
N LEU A 35 5.35 13.94 29.30
CA LEU A 35 4.29 13.71 28.31
C LEU A 35 3.48 12.46 28.62
N ALA A 36 4.13 11.36 29.02
CA ALA A 36 3.45 10.12 29.36
C ALA A 36 2.46 10.31 30.53
N GLU A 37 2.86 11.07 31.55
CA GLU A 37 1.99 11.35 32.70
C GLU A 37 0.87 12.35 32.37
N LEU A 38 1.11 13.32 31.47
CA LEU A 38 0.07 14.24 30.97
C LEU A 38 -1.01 13.50 30.16
N VAL A 39 -0.61 12.57 29.29
CA VAL A 39 -1.54 11.70 28.55
C VAL A 39 -2.34 10.82 29.51
N ARG A 40 -1.70 10.29 30.56
CA ARG A 40 -2.37 9.47 31.58
C ARG A 40 -3.41 10.26 32.39
N LEU A 41 -3.16 11.54 32.64
CA LEU A 41 -4.13 12.43 33.30
C LEU A 41 -5.31 12.76 32.38
N GLY A 42 -5.07 12.98 31.08
CA GLY A 42 -6.13 13.22 30.09
C GLY A 42 -7.10 12.04 29.96
N ASN A 43 -6.59 10.81 29.98
CA ASN A 43 -7.43 9.60 29.90
C ASN A 43 -8.19 9.30 31.21
N LYS A 44 -7.81 9.90 32.33
CA LYS A 44 -8.47 9.69 33.62
C LYS A 44 -9.72 10.58 33.78
N SER A 45 -9.75 11.74 33.12
CA SER A 45 -10.91 12.64 33.10
C SER A 45 -12.11 12.13 32.28
N GLU A 46 -11.93 11.15 31.40
CA GLU A 46 -13.02 10.61 30.57
C GLU A 46 -13.71 9.36 31.17
N SER A 47 -13.25 8.86 32.32
CA SER A 47 -13.72 7.57 32.90
C SER A 47 -14.37 7.67 34.29
N GLU A 48 -14.67 8.87 34.79
CA GLU A 48 -15.50 9.07 36.00
C GLU A 48 -16.78 9.83 35.66
N GLY A 49 -17.85 9.08 35.35
CA GLY A 49 -19.19 9.60 35.17
C GLY A 49 -19.87 9.97 36.50
N GLN A 50 -20.59 11.11 36.45
CA GLN A 50 -21.83 11.43 37.18
C GLN A 50 -22.07 10.81 38.56
N SER A 51 -22.08 11.64 39.61
CA SER A 51 -23.22 11.78 40.55
C SER A 51 -22.96 12.86 41.61
N SER A 52 -23.81 13.89 41.67
CA SER A 52 -24.52 14.40 42.87
C SER A 52 -25.12 15.79 42.62
N ALA A 53 -26.28 16.02 43.23
CA ALA A 53 -27.32 17.01 42.92
C ALA A 53 -26.98 18.48 43.20
N SER A 54 -27.69 19.42 42.54
CA SER A 54 -28.58 20.45 43.14
C SER A 54 -29.06 21.52 42.13
N SER A 55 -30.39 21.65 41.96
CA SER A 55 -31.21 22.86 41.70
C SER A 55 -30.65 24.00 40.81
N THR A 56 -31.25 24.39 39.68
CA THR A 56 -32.48 25.21 39.60
C THR A 56 -32.95 25.40 38.14
N THR A 57 -34.23 25.73 38.01
CA THR A 57 -35.15 25.86 36.87
C THR A 57 -34.80 26.88 35.78
N SER A 58 -35.15 26.58 34.50
CA SER A 58 -36.05 27.37 33.60
C SER A 58 -35.90 26.95 32.13
N THR A 59 -36.90 26.25 31.56
CA THR A 59 -37.95 26.77 30.65
C THR A 59 -37.56 26.80 29.16
N LEU A 60 -38.21 25.93 28.38
CA LEU A 60 -38.16 25.84 26.92
C LEU A 60 -39.14 26.84 26.27
N VAL A 61 -38.76 27.39 25.11
CA VAL A 61 -39.71 27.92 24.12
C VAL A 61 -39.18 27.66 22.70
N PRO A 62 -39.99 27.12 21.77
CA PRO A 62 -39.60 26.92 20.38
C PRO A 62 -40.13 28.07 19.51
N ARG A 63 -39.37 28.51 18.50
CA ARG A 63 -39.89 29.41 17.47
C ARG A 63 -39.17 29.30 16.12
N GLY A 64 -39.89 28.78 15.14
CA GLY A 64 -39.99 29.35 13.78
C GLY A 64 -38.96 28.92 12.70
N PRO A 65 -39.39 28.60 11.47
CA PRO A 65 -38.51 28.18 10.36
C PRO A 65 -38.24 29.26 9.28
N CYS A 66 -37.23 28.96 8.42
CA CYS A 66 -36.89 29.50 7.07
C CYS A 66 -35.97 30.76 6.97
N PRO A 67 -35.33 31.06 5.80
CA PRO A 67 -34.49 30.22 4.91
C PRO A 67 -33.24 30.96 4.32
N LYS A 68 -32.27 30.18 3.79
CA LYS A 68 -31.24 30.48 2.74
C LYS A 68 -30.40 31.78 2.84
N GLU A 69 -29.07 31.61 2.94
CA GLU A 69 -28.12 32.28 2.03
C GLU A 69 -26.74 31.60 2.00
N ILE A 70 -26.06 31.82 0.89
CA ILE A 70 -24.97 31.04 0.30
C ILE A 70 -23.62 31.45 0.89
N ALA A 71 -22.79 30.48 1.30
CA ALA A 71 -21.34 30.65 1.38
C ALA A 71 -20.64 29.31 1.12
N SER A 72 -19.90 29.29 0.00
CA SER A 72 -18.69 28.55 -0.36
C SER A 72 -18.39 27.19 0.31
N PRO A 73 -18.03 26.13 -0.46
CA PRO A 73 -17.50 24.92 0.13
C PRO A 73 -16.07 25.20 0.61
N GLU A 74 -15.92 25.53 1.89
CA GLU A 74 -14.67 25.26 2.59
C GLU A 74 -14.45 23.75 2.56
N LEU A 75 -13.34 23.35 1.95
CA LEU A 75 -12.83 21.99 2.01
C LEU A 75 -12.56 21.67 3.48
N SER A 76 -13.55 21.06 4.13
CA SER A 76 -13.35 20.34 5.37
C SER A 76 -12.33 19.25 5.07
N LEU A 77 -11.11 19.46 5.56
CA LEU A 77 -10.12 18.40 5.76
C LEU A 77 -10.67 17.49 6.86
N GLU A 78 -11.71 16.75 6.54
CA GLU A 78 -11.99 15.51 7.24
C GLU A 78 -10.88 14.56 6.79
N ASP A 79 -10.10 14.13 7.77
CA ASP A 79 -9.17 13.02 7.68
C ASP A 79 -10.02 11.77 7.37
N GLU A 80 -10.48 11.69 6.11
CA GLU A 80 -11.07 10.50 5.54
C GLU A 80 -10.01 9.43 5.76
N VAL A 81 -10.33 8.47 6.62
CA VAL A 81 -9.62 7.20 6.70
C VAL A 81 -9.90 6.51 5.38
N VAL A 82 -9.30 7.01 4.28
CA VAL A 82 -9.42 6.43 2.95
C VAL A 82 -8.90 5.03 3.13
N ASP A 83 -9.78 4.05 2.97
CA ASP A 83 -9.42 2.64 3.03
C ASP A 83 -8.20 2.44 2.12
N ASN A 84 -7.01 2.35 2.72
CA ASN A 84 -5.74 2.39 1.98
C ASN A 84 -5.63 1.16 1.05
N SER A 85 -6.51 0.17 1.24
CA SER A 85 -6.68 -0.98 0.35
C SER A 85 -7.24 -0.61 -1.03
N ASP A 86 -8.02 0.46 -1.17
CA ASP A 86 -8.54 0.91 -2.48
C ASP A 86 -7.42 1.42 -3.40
N ASN A 87 -6.32 1.88 -2.79
CA ASN A 87 -5.13 2.34 -3.50
C ASN A 87 -4.18 1.20 -3.90
N LEU A 88 -4.47 -0.05 -3.53
CA LEU A 88 -3.66 -1.20 -3.95
C LEU A 88 -4.09 -1.68 -5.34
N ARG A 89 -3.12 -2.14 -6.13
CA ARG A 89 -3.38 -2.77 -7.42
C ARG A 89 -3.90 -4.20 -7.22
N PRO A 90 -4.78 -4.69 -8.11
CA PRO A 90 -5.12 -6.10 -8.19
C PRO A 90 -3.87 -6.95 -8.40
N ILE A 91 -3.81 -8.11 -7.76
CA ILE A 91 -2.68 -9.05 -7.87
C ILE A 91 -3.14 -10.29 -8.62
N VAL A 92 -2.47 -10.61 -9.72
CA VAL A 92 -2.69 -11.83 -10.49
C VAL A 92 -1.48 -12.72 -10.38
N ILE A 93 -1.64 -13.88 -9.76
CA ILE A 93 -0.55 -14.81 -9.46
C ILE A 93 -0.58 -15.98 -10.44
N ASP A 94 0.58 -16.26 -11.01
CA ASP A 94 0.84 -17.51 -11.74
C ASP A 94 1.05 -18.65 -10.73
N GLY A 95 -0.03 -19.35 -10.39
CA GLY A 95 0.02 -20.41 -9.38
C GLY A 95 0.91 -21.58 -9.79
N SER A 96 1.04 -21.86 -11.08
CA SER A 96 1.92 -22.90 -11.60
C SER A 96 3.39 -22.52 -11.41
N ASN A 97 3.77 -21.29 -11.75
CA ASN A 97 5.13 -20.80 -11.56
C ASN A 97 5.52 -20.77 -10.07
N VAL A 98 4.61 -20.30 -9.21
CA VAL A 98 4.81 -20.24 -7.75
C VAL A 98 4.97 -21.62 -7.15
N ALA A 99 4.06 -22.55 -7.43
CA ALA A 99 4.10 -23.89 -6.88
C ALA A 99 5.35 -24.67 -7.32
N MET A 100 5.75 -24.55 -8.60
CA MET A 100 6.94 -25.20 -9.12
C MET A 100 8.22 -24.59 -8.55
N SER A 101 8.26 -23.26 -8.35
CA SER A 101 9.42 -22.59 -7.75
C SER A 101 9.61 -23.00 -6.29
N HIS A 102 8.54 -23.11 -5.51
CA HIS A 102 8.61 -23.53 -4.11
C HIS A 102 9.00 -25.01 -3.98
N GLY A 103 8.46 -25.88 -4.84
CA GLY A 103 8.81 -27.30 -4.89
C GLY A 103 10.17 -27.61 -5.56
N ASN A 104 11.09 -26.65 -5.61
CA ASN A 104 12.43 -26.77 -6.20
C ASN A 104 12.45 -27.33 -7.63
N LYS A 105 11.41 -27.04 -8.42
CA LYS A 105 11.18 -27.56 -9.79
C LYS A 105 11.00 -29.09 -9.89
N GLU A 106 10.95 -29.80 -8.78
CA GLU A 106 10.79 -31.27 -8.72
C GLU A 106 9.32 -31.68 -8.50
N GLY A 107 8.53 -30.80 -7.87
CA GLY A 107 7.11 -31.05 -7.64
C GLY A 107 6.30 -29.77 -7.57
N PHE A 108 4.99 -29.93 -7.76
CA PHE A 108 4.04 -28.84 -7.61
C PHE A 108 3.66 -28.69 -6.14
N SER A 109 4.23 -27.70 -5.47
CA SER A 109 3.95 -27.47 -4.05
C SER A 109 2.85 -26.43 -3.86
N CYS A 110 1.64 -26.87 -3.50
CA CYS A 110 0.50 -25.95 -3.32
C CYS A 110 0.72 -25.01 -2.12
N ARG A 111 1.54 -25.41 -1.16
CA ARG A 111 1.94 -24.56 -0.03
C ARG A 111 2.63 -23.26 -0.49
N GLY A 112 3.42 -23.31 -1.56
CA GLY A 112 4.03 -22.12 -2.14
C GLY A 112 3.00 -21.07 -2.58
N ILE A 113 1.85 -21.53 -3.11
CA ILE A 113 0.74 -20.64 -3.50
C ILE A 113 0.14 -19.98 -2.26
N GLN A 114 -0.17 -20.76 -1.22
CA GLN A 114 -0.71 -20.21 0.03
C GLN A 114 0.23 -19.17 0.63
N LEU A 115 1.52 -19.44 0.70
CA LEU A 115 2.53 -18.51 1.23
C LEU A 115 2.59 -17.20 0.44
N ALA A 116 2.53 -17.27 -0.89
CA ALA A 116 2.49 -16.07 -1.72
C ALA A 116 1.20 -15.28 -1.50
N VAL A 117 0.04 -15.94 -1.45
CA VAL A 117 -1.26 -15.31 -1.17
C VAL A 117 -1.26 -14.62 0.19
N ASP A 118 -0.82 -15.33 1.24
CA ASP A 118 -0.77 -14.83 2.61
C ASP A 118 0.09 -13.57 2.71
N TRP A 119 1.23 -13.52 2.01
CA TRP A 119 2.10 -12.36 1.98
C TRP A 119 1.39 -11.09 1.45
N PHE A 120 0.53 -11.22 0.43
CA PHE A 120 -0.24 -10.09 -0.09
C PHE A 120 -1.43 -9.75 0.83
N LEU A 121 -2.09 -10.75 1.41
CA LEU A 121 -3.18 -10.55 2.38
C LEU A 121 -2.68 -9.79 3.62
N GLU A 122 -1.50 -10.14 4.15
CA GLU A 122 -0.85 -9.46 5.28
C GLU A 122 -0.52 -7.99 4.98
N LYS A 123 -0.34 -7.65 3.71
CA LYS A 123 -0.14 -6.27 3.24
C LYS A 123 -1.44 -5.52 2.94
N GLY A 124 -2.59 -6.14 3.19
CA GLY A 124 -3.91 -5.52 3.03
C GLY A 124 -4.48 -5.61 1.61
N HIS A 125 -3.89 -6.42 0.71
CA HIS A 125 -4.51 -6.67 -0.60
C HIS A 125 -5.79 -7.49 -0.43
N LYS A 126 -6.88 -7.01 -1.04
CA LYS A 126 -8.19 -7.70 -1.06
C LYS A 126 -8.48 -8.37 -2.40
N ASP A 127 -7.94 -7.82 -3.49
CA ASP A 127 -8.11 -8.31 -4.86
C ASP A 127 -6.89 -9.12 -5.28
N ILE A 128 -6.97 -10.43 -5.06
CA ILE A 128 -5.92 -11.41 -5.38
C ILE A 128 -6.58 -12.52 -6.18
N THR A 129 -6.08 -12.77 -7.38
CA THR A 129 -6.51 -13.88 -8.24
C THR A 129 -5.33 -14.78 -8.56
N VAL A 130 -5.44 -16.08 -8.26
CA VAL A 130 -4.45 -17.10 -8.63
C VAL A 130 -4.99 -17.95 -9.76
N PHE A 131 -4.24 -18.13 -10.83
CA PHE A 131 -4.59 -19.09 -11.89
C PHE A 131 -3.82 -20.40 -11.75
N VAL A 132 -4.55 -21.52 -11.85
CA VAL A 132 -3.99 -22.88 -11.88
C VAL A 132 -4.77 -23.74 -12.89
N PRO A 133 -4.14 -24.60 -13.69
CA PRO A 133 -4.84 -25.55 -14.53
C PRO A 133 -5.81 -26.46 -13.79
N ALA A 134 -7.04 -26.62 -14.31
CA ALA A 134 -8.03 -27.51 -13.71
C ALA A 134 -7.55 -28.97 -13.56
N TRP A 135 -6.62 -29.43 -14.40
CA TRP A 135 -6.08 -30.78 -14.31
C TRP A 135 -5.25 -31.02 -13.04
N ARG A 136 -4.78 -29.95 -12.38
CA ARG A 136 -4.13 -30.03 -11.06
C ARG A 136 -5.09 -30.46 -9.94
N LYS A 137 -6.41 -30.58 -10.22
CA LYS A 137 -7.38 -31.23 -9.33
C LYS A 137 -7.42 -32.76 -9.45
N GLU A 138 -6.89 -33.31 -10.54
CA GLU A 138 -6.82 -34.76 -10.73
C GLU A 138 -5.86 -35.38 -9.70
N GLN A 139 -5.98 -36.67 -9.45
CA GLN A 139 -5.11 -37.38 -8.51
C GLN A 139 -3.63 -37.24 -8.92
N SER A 140 -2.77 -37.04 -7.92
CA SER A 140 -1.32 -36.95 -8.08
C SER A 140 -0.78 -38.14 -8.86
N ARG A 141 0.11 -37.87 -9.82
CA ARG A 141 0.76 -38.91 -10.62
C ARG A 141 2.27 -38.89 -10.39
N PRO A 142 2.97 -40.02 -10.57
CA PRO A 142 4.43 -40.06 -10.40
C PRO A 142 5.19 -39.10 -11.33
N ASP A 143 4.67 -38.85 -12.53
CA ASP A 143 5.24 -37.92 -13.53
C ASP A 143 4.94 -36.45 -13.26
N ALA A 144 3.99 -36.16 -12.37
CA ALA A 144 3.60 -34.80 -12.00
C ALA A 144 3.20 -34.76 -10.52
N PRO A 145 4.17 -34.93 -9.60
CA PRO A 145 3.89 -34.96 -8.18
C PRO A 145 3.34 -33.61 -7.71
N ILE A 146 2.34 -33.67 -6.85
CA ILE A 146 1.69 -32.52 -6.22
C ILE A 146 1.58 -32.76 -4.72
N THR A 147 1.93 -31.75 -3.91
CA THR A 147 1.79 -31.77 -2.44
C THR A 147 0.71 -30.79 -2.00
N ASP A 148 0.05 -31.08 -0.88
CA ASP A 148 -0.91 -30.19 -0.21
C ASP A 148 -2.08 -29.74 -1.13
N GLN A 149 -2.56 -30.67 -1.97
CA GLN A 149 -3.53 -30.39 -3.03
C GLN A 149 -4.85 -29.79 -2.52
N GLU A 150 -5.22 -30.05 -1.27
CA GLU A 150 -6.39 -29.50 -0.59
C GLU A 150 -6.37 -27.96 -0.53
N ILE A 151 -5.19 -27.34 -0.50
CA ILE A 151 -5.02 -25.88 -0.53
C ILE A 151 -5.69 -25.28 -1.76
N LEU A 152 -5.61 -25.94 -2.92
CA LEU A 152 -6.22 -25.43 -4.16
C LEU A 152 -7.74 -25.32 -4.03
N ARG A 153 -8.38 -26.29 -3.38
CA ARG A 153 -9.84 -26.28 -3.15
C ARG A 153 -10.24 -25.24 -2.11
N LYS A 154 -9.40 -25.04 -1.08
CA LYS A 154 -9.60 -23.99 -0.07
C LYS A 154 -9.58 -22.61 -0.72
N LEU A 155 -8.54 -22.30 -1.50
CA LEU A 155 -8.40 -21.02 -2.19
C LEU A 155 -9.49 -20.78 -3.25
N GLU A 156 -9.97 -21.84 -3.93
CA GLU A 156 -11.12 -21.77 -4.85
C GLU A 156 -12.40 -21.37 -4.09
N LYS A 157 -12.65 -21.97 -2.92
CA LYS A 157 -13.80 -21.64 -2.06
C LYS A 157 -13.75 -20.21 -1.53
N GLU A 158 -12.55 -19.71 -1.27
CA GLU A 158 -12.29 -18.32 -0.84
C GLU A 158 -12.37 -17.32 -2.01
N LYS A 159 -12.61 -17.78 -3.25
CA LYS A 159 -12.65 -16.99 -4.49
C LYS A 159 -11.32 -16.30 -4.83
N ILE A 160 -10.22 -16.80 -4.28
CA ILE A 160 -8.86 -16.33 -4.59
C ILE A 160 -8.29 -17.12 -5.78
N LEU A 161 -8.53 -18.43 -5.84
CA LEU A 161 -8.01 -19.28 -6.91
C LEU A 161 -9.09 -19.55 -7.97
N VAL A 162 -8.70 -19.42 -9.24
CA VAL A 162 -9.52 -19.72 -10.40
C VAL A 162 -8.83 -20.80 -11.23
N PHE A 163 -9.57 -21.87 -11.54
CA PHE A 163 -9.03 -22.92 -12.40
C PHE A 163 -9.15 -22.57 -13.88
N THR A 164 -8.04 -22.63 -14.61
CA THR A 164 -8.06 -22.46 -16.07
C THR A 164 -8.66 -23.70 -16.74
N PRO A 165 -9.43 -23.54 -17.84
CA PRO A 165 -10.07 -24.66 -18.51
C PRO A 165 -9.06 -25.71 -19.01
N SER A 166 -9.35 -26.98 -18.74
CA SER A 166 -8.65 -28.10 -19.36
C SER A 166 -9.66 -29.21 -19.69
N ARG A 167 -9.44 -29.95 -20.78
CA ARG A 167 -10.33 -31.03 -21.21
C ARG A 167 -9.57 -32.21 -21.80
N ARG A 168 -10.21 -33.37 -21.89
CA ARG A 168 -9.69 -34.53 -22.64
C ARG A 168 -10.40 -34.66 -23.98
N VAL A 169 -9.64 -34.77 -25.06
CA VAL A 169 -10.12 -34.99 -26.43
C VAL A 169 -9.40 -36.22 -26.96
N GLN A 170 -10.14 -37.27 -27.34
CA GLN A 170 -9.57 -38.53 -27.83
C GLN A 170 -8.50 -39.14 -26.90
N GLY A 171 -8.74 -39.09 -25.59
CA GLY A 171 -7.78 -39.58 -24.58
C GLY A 171 -6.56 -38.70 -24.35
N ARG A 172 -6.33 -37.66 -25.17
CA ARG A 172 -5.26 -36.67 -25.00
C ARG A 172 -5.76 -35.47 -24.21
N ARG A 173 -4.92 -34.94 -23.32
CA ARG A 173 -5.23 -33.72 -22.56
C ARG A 173 -4.98 -32.50 -23.45
N VAL A 174 -5.99 -31.64 -23.55
CA VAL A 174 -5.90 -30.31 -24.17
C VAL A 174 -6.01 -29.29 -23.05
N VAL A 175 -4.95 -28.52 -22.85
CA VAL A 175 -4.86 -27.48 -21.80
C VAL A 175 -4.86 -26.13 -22.49
N CYS A 176 -5.74 -25.23 -22.07
CA CYS A 176 -5.66 -23.85 -22.52
C CYS A 176 -4.42 -23.20 -21.93
N TYR A 177 -3.79 -22.27 -22.64
CA TYR A 177 -2.58 -21.62 -22.16
C TYR A 177 -2.91 -20.69 -20.98
N ASP A 178 -2.45 -21.04 -19.79
CA ASP A 178 -2.75 -20.33 -18.54
C ASP A 178 -2.28 -18.87 -18.60
N ASP A 179 -1.10 -18.67 -19.17
CA ASP A 179 -0.41 -17.39 -19.33
C ASP A 179 -1.32 -16.32 -19.96
N ARG A 180 -2.17 -16.72 -20.92
CA ARG A 180 -3.11 -15.78 -21.57
C ARG A 180 -4.18 -15.29 -20.61
N PHE A 181 -4.67 -16.14 -19.71
CA PHE A 181 -5.64 -15.71 -18.69
C PHE A 181 -4.98 -14.78 -17.67
N ILE A 182 -3.75 -15.11 -17.25
CA ILE A 182 -2.95 -14.32 -16.30
C ILE A 182 -2.69 -12.91 -16.86
N VAL A 183 -2.06 -12.82 -18.03
CA VAL A 183 -1.69 -11.53 -18.65
C VAL A 183 -2.95 -10.73 -18.98
N LYS A 184 -3.99 -11.36 -19.53
CA LYS A 184 -5.22 -10.65 -19.89
C LYS A 184 -5.93 -10.09 -18.67
N LEU A 185 -6.11 -10.87 -17.60
CA LEU A 185 -6.78 -10.38 -16.39
C LEU A 185 -5.99 -9.24 -15.76
N ALA A 186 -4.67 -9.38 -15.62
CA ALA A 186 -3.82 -8.35 -15.06
C ALA A 186 -3.87 -7.06 -15.90
N PHE A 187 -3.83 -7.20 -17.24
CA PHE A 187 -3.94 -6.07 -18.16
C PHE A 187 -5.29 -5.36 -18.06
N ASP A 188 -6.40 -6.11 -18.13
CA ASP A 188 -7.77 -5.57 -18.12
C ASP A 188 -8.10 -4.87 -16.78
N SER A 189 -7.44 -5.28 -15.69
CA SER A 189 -7.62 -4.72 -14.34
C SER A 189 -6.57 -3.68 -13.92
N ASP A 190 -5.59 -3.37 -14.78
CA ASP A 190 -4.38 -2.58 -14.45
C ASP A 190 -3.66 -3.08 -13.17
N GLY A 191 -3.61 -4.41 -13.04
CA GLY A 191 -3.01 -5.13 -11.91
C GLY A 191 -1.51 -5.41 -12.08
N ILE A 192 -0.98 -6.23 -11.17
CA ILE A 192 0.39 -6.74 -11.16
C ILE A 192 0.37 -8.25 -11.45
N ILE A 193 1.32 -8.72 -12.25
CA ILE A 193 1.54 -10.16 -12.46
C ILE A 193 2.62 -10.64 -11.50
N VAL A 194 2.37 -11.71 -10.75
CA VAL A 194 3.37 -12.36 -9.90
C VAL A 194 3.82 -13.66 -10.56
N SER A 195 5.02 -13.63 -11.14
CA SER A 195 5.64 -14.77 -11.83
C SER A 195 7.13 -14.51 -12.05
N ASN A 196 7.91 -15.59 -12.18
CA ASN A 196 9.28 -15.53 -12.71
C ASN A 196 9.35 -15.83 -14.21
N ASP A 197 8.23 -16.12 -14.86
CA ASP A 197 8.15 -16.21 -16.32
C ASP A 197 8.05 -14.81 -16.94
N ASN A 198 8.71 -14.64 -18.09
CA ASN A 198 8.66 -13.41 -18.86
C ASN A 198 7.57 -13.43 -19.94
N TYR A 199 6.90 -14.57 -20.20
CA TYR A 199 5.82 -14.67 -21.20
C TYR A 199 6.22 -14.16 -22.60
N ARG A 200 7.43 -14.52 -23.05
CA ARG A 200 8.06 -13.96 -24.26
C ARG A 200 7.22 -14.15 -25.53
N ASP A 201 6.50 -15.26 -25.62
CA ASP A 201 5.57 -15.55 -26.70
C ASP A 201 4.41 -14.56 -26.72
N LEU A 202 3.81 -14.24 -25.56
CA LEU A 202 2.73 -13.26 -25.44
C LEU A 202 3.20 -11.83 -25.68
N GLN A 203 4.43 -11.49 -25.28
CA GLN A 203 5.04 -10.20 -25.62
C GLN A 203 5.16 -10.00 -27.13
N ASN A 204 5.42 -11.08 -27.89
CA ASN A 204 5.52 -11.02 -29.35
C ASN A 204 4.14 -10.99 -30.05
N GLU A 205 3.09 -11.46 -29.37
CA GLU A 205 1.72 -11.46 -29.91
C GLU A 205 1.13 -10.04 -29.97
N LYS A 206 1.32 -9.25 -28.90
CA LYS A 206 0.76 -7.90 -28.78
C LYS A 206 1.76 -6.90 -28.18
N PRO A 207 2.02 -5.77 -28.85
CA PRO A 207 2.94 -4.76 -28.32
C PRO A 207 2.44 -4.12 -27.02
N GLU A 208 1.13 -3.98 -26.83
CA GLU A 208 0.58 -3.50 -25.56
C GLU A 208 0.86 -4.44 -24.39
N TRP A 209 0.84 -5.76 -24.61
CA TRP A 209 1.17 -6.75 -23.58
C TRP A 209 2.65 -6.75 -23.26
N LYS A 210 3.52 -6.58 -24.27
CA LYS A 210 4.95 -6.41 -24.04
C LYS A 210 5.23 -5.29 -23.04
N LYS A 211 4.72 -4.09 -23.33
CA LYS A 211 4.91 -2.93 -22.44
C LYS A 211 4.33 -3.18 -21.05
N PHE A 212 3.15 -3.78 -20.98
CA PHE A 212 2.51 -4.10 -19.72
C PHE A 212 3.36 -5.07 -18.87
N ILE A 213 3.81 -6.19 -19.45
CA ILE A 213 4.62 -7.19 -18.75
C ILE A 213 5.94 -6.57 -18.27
N GLU A 214 6.61 -5.76 -19.11
CA GLU A 214 7.84 -5.05 -18.73
C GLU A 214 7.64 -4.10 -17.53
N GLU A 215 6.46 -3.52 -17.36
CA GLU A 215 6.17 -2.53 -16.30
C GLU A 215 5.41 -3.10 -15.09
N ARG A 216 4.91 -4.33 -15.16
CA ARG A 216 3.95 -4.91 -14.19
C ARG A 216 4.27 -6.34 -13.74
N LEU A 217 5.38 -6.93 -14.20
CA LEU A 217 5.85 -8.22 -13.70
C LEU A 217 6.60 -8.07 -12.36
N LEU A 218 6.10 -8.76 -11.33
CA LEU A 218 6.75 -8.91 -10.04
C LEU A 218 7.36 -10.30 -9.93
N MET A 219 8.69 -10.34 -10.05
CA MET A 219 9.47 -11.54 -9.78
C MET A 219 9.60 -11.81 -8.28
N TYR A 220 10.03 -13.00 -7.92
CA TYR A 220 10.23 -13.40 -6.53
C TYR A 220 11.27 -14.51 -6.39
N SER A 221 11.71 -14.75 -5.17
CA SER A 221 12.47 -15.92 -4.79
C SER A 221 11.82 -16.61 -3.59
N PHE A 222 12.03 -17.92 -3.49
CA PHE A 222 11.73 -18.67 -2.27
C PHE A 222 13.01 -19.03 -1.56
N VAL A 223 13.04 -18.78 -0.25
CA VAL A 223 14.07 -19.32 0.65
C VAL A 223 13.34 -20.19 1.66
N ASN A 224 13.32 -21.50 1.41
CA ASN A 224 12.41 -22.43 2.07
C ASN A 224 10.96 -21.92 1.94
N ASP A 225 10.28 -21.72 3.07
CA ASP A 225 8.88 -21.26 3.12
C ASP A 225 8.74 -19.74 3.08
N LYS A 226 9.83 -18.99 2.85
CA LYS A 226 9.78 -17.53 2.83
C LYS A 226 9.63 -17.03 1.40
N PHE A 227 8.47 -16.45 1.08
CA PHE A 227 8.24 -15.72 -0.16
C PHE A 227 8.94 -14.36 -0.11
N MET A 228 9.84 -14.10 -1.06
CA MET A 228 10.71 -12.93 -1.08
C MET A 228 10.66 -12.22 -2.44
N PRO A 229 9.70 -11.31 -2.66
CA PRO A 229 9.76 -10.38 -3.79
C PRO A 229 10.88 -9.33 -3.56
N PRO A 230 11.46 -8.77 -4.64
CA PRO A 230 12.49 -7.73 -4.54
C PRO A 230 11.88 -6.39 -4.10
N ASP A 231 12.63 -5.62 -3.31
CA ASP A 231 12.24 -4.27 -2.90
C ASP A 231 12.27 -3.26 -4.08
N ASP A 232 12.97 -3.60 -5.15
CA ASP A 232 13.13 -2.83 -6.40
C ASP A 232 12.71 -3.65 -7.64
N PRO A 233 11.39 -3.87 -7.88
CA PRO A 233 10.90 -4.75 -8.95
C PRO A 233 11.39 -4.42 -10.36
N LEU A 234 11.63 -3.13 -10.65
CA LEU A 234 12.14 -2.64 -11.94
C LEU A 234 13.59 -2.13 -11.83
N GLY A 235 14.32 -2.61 -10.83
CA GLY A 235 15.70 -2.23 -10.54
C GLY A 235 15.86 -0.84 -9.93
N ARG A 236 17.12 -0.41 -9.76
CA ARG A 236 17.52 0.80 -9.02
C ARG A 236 16.81 2.10 -9.43
N HIS A 237 16.45 2.22 -10.71
CA HIS A 237 15.79 3.43 -11.24
C HIS A 237 14.26 3.30 -11.27
N GLY A 238 13.73 2.14 -10.87
CA GLY A 238 12.31 1.85 -10.77
C GLY A 238 11.66 2.38 -9.48
N PRO A 239 10.35 2.17 -9.33
CA PRO A 239 9.65 2.43 -8.08
C PRO A 239 10.07 1.43 -7.00
N SER A 240 9.87 1.81 -5.73
CA SER A 240 9.91 0.85 -4.62
C SER A 240 8.78 -0.16 -4.74
N LEU A 241 8.94 -1.34 -4.15
CA LEU A 241 7.92 -2.40 -4.09
C LEU A 241 6.56 -1.87 -3.60
N GLU A 242 6.55 -1.05 -2.56
CA GLU A 242 5.30 -0.46 -2.05
C GLU A 242 4.60 0.43 -3.10
N ASN A 243 5.36 1.26 -3.83
CA ASN A 243 4.79 2.11 -4.87
C ASN A 243 4.40 1.32 -6.12
N PHE A 244 5.13 0.25 -6.41
CA PHE A 244 4.82 -0.68 -7.49
C PHE A 244 3.47 -1.38 -7.27
N LEU A 245 3.17 -1.77 -6.03
CA LEU A 245 1.92 -2.41 -5.64
C LEU A 245 0.73 -1.43 -5.51
N ARG A 246 0.95 -0.11 -5.59
CA ARG A 246 -0.09 0.92 -5.46
C ARG A 246 -0.52 1.49 -6.81
N LYS A 247 -1.80 1.88 -6.91
CA LYS A 247 -2.36 2.61 -8.05
C LYS A 247 -1.80 4.03 -8.09
N ARG A 248 -1.85 4.74 -6.95
CA ARG A 248 -1.27 6.07 -6.76
C ARG A 248 -0.02 5.97 -5.88
N PRO A 249 1.16 6.39 -6.38
CA PRO A 249 2.39 6.29 -5.62
C PRO A 249 2.35 7.22 -4.41
N VAL A 250 2.82 6.71 -3.27
CA VAL A 250 3.10 7.52 -2.09
C VAL A 250 4.46 8.17 -2.32
N ILE A 251 4.45 9.47 -2.57
CA ILE A 251 5.69 10.26 -2.61
C ILE A 251 6.12 10.46 -1.16
N PRO A 252 7.27 9.94 -0.73
CA PRO A 252 7.71 10.12 0.65
C PRO A 252 7.87 11.61 0.93
N GLU A 253 7.21 12.12 1.97
CA GLU A 253 7.31 13.53 2.39
C GLU A 253 8.76 13.98 2.65
N HIS A 254 9.68 13.04 2.84
CA HIS A 254 11.09 13.29 3.07
C HIS A 254 11.80 13.79 1.79
N LYS A 255 11.21 13.59 0.59
CA LYS A 255 11.61 14.33 -0.63
C LYS A 255 11.17 15.80 -0.59
N LYS A 256 10.31 16.18 0.36
CA LYS A 256 9.94 17.56 0.68
C LYS A 256 10.79 18.19 1.79
N GLN A 257 11.91 17.57 2.21
CA GLN A 257 12.81 18.26 3.15
C GLN A 257 13.25 19.59 2.53
N PRO A 258 12.92 20.73 3.17
CA PRO A 258 13.21 22.02 2.61
C PRO A 258 14.72 22.17 2.50
N CYS A 259 15.19 22.70 1.38
CA CYS A 259 16.61 22.96 1.19
C CYS A 259 17.15 23.80 2.36
N PRO A 260 18.27 23.38 3.01
CA PRO A 260 18.88 24.16 4.11
C PRO A 260 19.22 25.60 3.69
N TYR A 261 19.44 25.83 2.40
CA TYR A 261 19.77 27.13 1.83
C TYR A 261 18.54 27.93 1.35
N GLY A 262 17.35 27.33 1.30
CA GLY A 262 16.10 27.99 0.93
C GLY A 262 16.22 28.86 -0.34
N LYS A 263 15.87 30.15 -0.24
CA LYS A 263 15.98 31.12 -1.35
C LYS A 263 17.43 31.41 -1.78
N LYS A 264 18.41 31.13 -0.93
CA LYS A 264 19.85 31.31 -1.20
C LYS A 264 20.49 30.09 -1.89
N CYS A 265 19.70 29.08 -2.25
CA CYS A 265 20.21 27.87 -2.90
C CYS A 265 20.65 28.15 -4.35
N THR A 266 21.96 28.12 -4.56
CA THR A 266 22.62 28.33 -5.85
C THR A 266 22.51 27.12 -6.79
N TYR A 267 22.14 25.95 -6.29
CA TYR A 267 21.99 24.72 -7.08
C TYR A 267 20.77 24.72 -8.02
N GLY A 268 19.89 25.73 -7.96
CA GLY A 268 18.75 25.89 -8.87
C GLY A 268 17.88 24.63 -8.97
N HIS A 269 17.36 24.34 -10.18
CA HIS A 269 16.55 23.13 -10.45
C HIS A 269 17.32 21.81 -10.28
N LYS A 270 18.64 21.85 -10.07
CA LYS A 270 19.48 20.67 -9.78
C LYS A 270 19.59 20.39 -8.28
N CYS A 271 18.97 21.20 -7.42
CA CYS A 271 18.98 20.96 -5.99
C CYS A 271 18.16 19.71 -5.66
N LYS A 272 18.76 18.76 -4.92
CA LYS A 272 18.10 17.53 -4.47
C LYS A 272 17.05 17.73 -3.37
N TYR A 273 16.93 18.95 -2.84
CA TYR A 273 16.03 19.30 -1.73
C TYR A 273 14.86 20.16 -2.20
N TYR A 274 13.78 20.15 -1.44
CA TYR A 274 12.53 20.82 -1.82
C TYR A 274 12.59 22.34 -1.63
N HIS A 275 12.00 23.05 -2.59
CA HIS A 275 11.87 24.50 -2.59
C HIS A 275 10.40 24.88 -2.82
N PRO A 276 9.65 25.26 -1.77
CA PRO A 276 8.23 25.61 -1.91
C PRO A 276 7.99 26.75 -2.91
N GLU A 277 8.93 27.69 -3.00
CA GLU A 277 8.91 28.84 -3.93
C GLU A 277 8.99 28.42 -5.41
N ARG A 278 9.43 27.18 -5.70
CA ARG A 278 9.64 26.65 -7.07
C ARG A 278 8.58 25.64 -7.49
N ALA A 279 7.67 25.25 -6.60
CA ALA A 279 6.67 24.21 -6.86
C ALA A 279 5.71 24.54 -8.02
N ASN A 280 5.55 25.84 -8.35
CA ASN A 280 4.68 26.32 -9.42
C ASN A 280 5.42 26.80 -10.68
N GLN A 281 6.75 26.60 -10.79
CA GLN A 281 7.50 26.95 -12.01
C GLN A 281 7.82 25.71 -12.85
N PRO A 282 7.65 25.76 -14.18
CA PRO A 282 7.99 24.64 -15.05
C PRO A 282 9.47 24.29 -14.87
N GLN A 283 9.75 23.06 -14.45
CA GLN A 283 11.11 22.55 -14.28
C GLN A 283 11.76 22.35 -15.64
N ARG A 284 12.32 23.41 -16.23
CA ARG A 284 13.09 23.31 -17.47
C ARG A 284 14.53 23.69 -17.21
N SER A 285 15.45 22.91 -17.77
CA SER A 285 16.85 23.29 -17.77
C SER A 285 17.08 24.35 -18.84
N VAL A 286 18.03 25.27 -18.60
CA VAL A 286 18.45 26.27 -19.60
C VAL A 286 18.89 25.60 -20.92
N ALA A 287 19.46 24.40 -20.84
CA ALA A 287 19.82 23.61 -22.01
C ALA A 287 18.61 23.12 -22.81
N ASP A 288 17.50 22.81 -22.16
CA ASP A 288 16.25 22.40 -22.83
C ASP A 288 15.54 23.60 -23.44
N GLU A 289 15.56 24.77 -22.79
CA GLU A 289 15.05 26.01 -23.39
C GLU A 289 15.85 26.40 -24.63
N LEU A 290 17.20 26.33 -24.57
CA LEU A 290 18.08 26.61 -25.71
C LEU A 290 17.90 25.62 -26.86
N ARG A 291 17.57 24.35 -26.58
CA ARG A 291 17.27 23.35 -27.62
C ARG A 291 15.93 23.59 -28.29
N ILE A 292 14.96 24.13 -27.56
CA ILE A 292 13.63 24.45 -28.09
C ILE A 292 13.71 25.75 -28.90
N SER A 293 14.45 26.76 -28.43
CA SER A 293 14.65 28.00 -29.17
C SER A 293 15.51 27.83 -30.43
N ALA A 294 16.36 26.80 -30.48
CA ALA A 294 17.12 26.44 -31.68
C ALA A 294 16.36 25.54 -32.68
N LYS A 295 15.11 25.14 -32.37
CA LYS A 295 14.24 24.34 -33.25
C LYS A 295 13.05 25.13 -33.84
N LEU A 296 12.99 26.43 -33.57
CA LEU A 296 12.17 27.43 -34.26
C LEU A 296 13.04 28.19 -35.26
#